data_AF-A0A7S4SLH8-F1
#
_entry.id   AF-A0A7S4SLH8-F1
#
_cell.length_a   1.000
_cell.length_b   1.000
_cell.length_c   1.000
_cell.angle_alpha   90.00
_cell.angle_beta   90.00
_cell.angle_gamma   90.00
#
_symmetry.space_group_name_H-M   'P 1'
#
loop_
_entity.id
_entity.type
_entity.pdbx_description
1 polymer ?
#
loop_
_entity_poly.entity_id
_entity_poly.type
_entity_poly.pdbx_seq_one_letter_code
_entity_poly.pdbx_strand_id
1 'polypeptide(L)'
;MPSTPERAIALSILPHITGFSSMFCSGLIIFDIYRDKRKLKKLYHRLLLALSTTDVFTSFTYALSTWPIPSDSPNIFAALGTQATCTAQGFFIQASIATPMYNA
;
A
#
# COMPACT_ATOMS: atom_id res chain seq x y z
N MET A 1 -25.61 -0.05 -2.81
CA MET A 1 -25.73 -0.71 -4.13
C MET A 1 -25.45 -2.19 -3.92
N PRO A 2 -26.35 -3.12 -4.28
CA PRO A 2 -26.18 -4.52 -3.93
C PRO A 2 -24.99 -5.08 -4.72
N SER A 3 -23.91 -5.41 -4.01
CA SER A 3 -22.71 -6.04 -4.55
C SER A 3 -23.04 -7.49 -4.89
N THR A 4 -23.03 -7.84 -6.17
CA THR A 4 -22.95 -9.26 -6.56
C THR A 4 -21.71 -9.87 -5.90
N PRO A 5 -21.81 -11.08 -5.33
CA PRO A 5 -20.73 -11.69 -4.55
C PRO A 5 -19.40 -11.78 -5.33
N GLU A 6 -19.48 -11.90 -6.66
CA GLU A 6 -18.32 -11.94 -7.56
C GLU A 6 -17.48 -10.66 -7.53
N ARG A 7 -18.11 -9.48 -7.41
CA ARG A 7 -17.39 -8.19 -7.34
C ARG A 7 -16.65 -8.05 -6.02
N ALA A 8 -17.20 -8.54 -4.92
CA ALA A 8 -16.56 -8.49 -3.61
C ALA A 8 -15.28 -9.34 -3.57
N ILE A 9 -15.28 -10.49 -4.26
CA ILE A 9 -14.11 -11.36 -4.38
C ILE A 9 -13.05 -10.73 -5.30
N ALA A 10 -13.46 -10.10 -6.42
CA ALA A 10 -12.52 -9.40 -7.29
C ALA A 10 -11.82 -8.24 -6.56
N LEU A 11 -12.57 -7.45 -5.78
CA LEU A 11 -12.03 -6.34 -5.00
C LEU A 11 -11.09 -6.78 -3.87
N SER A 12 -11.18 -8.02 -3.38
CA SER A 12 -10.23 -8.53 -2.39
C SER A 12 -8.98 -9.11 -3.04
N ILE A 13 -9.07 -9.79 -4.19
CA ILE A 13 -7.92 -10.46 -4.82
C ILE A 13 -7.03 -9.46 -5.58
N LEU A 14 -7.63 -8.50 -6.29
CA LEU A 14 -6.89 -7.51 -7.07
C LEU A 14 -5.82 -6.75 -6.27
N PRO A 15 -6.13 -6.17 -5.09
CA PRO A 15 -5.14 -5.41 -4.32
C PRO A 15 -4.01 -6.27 -3.74
N HIS A 16 -4.21 -7.58 -3.58
CA HIS A 16 -3.12 -8.48 -3.18
C HIS A 16 -2.07 -8.56 -4.29
N ILE A 17 -2.48 -8.86 -5.52
CA ILE A 17 -1.54 -9.06 -6.65
C ILE A 17 -0.85 -7.76 -7.03
N THR A 18 -1.60 -6.66 -7.13
CA THR A 18 -1.04 -5.34 -7.48
C THR A 18 -0.15 -4.80 -6.37
N GLY A 19 -0.54 -4.99 -5.09
CA GLY A 19 0.24 -4.58 -3.94
C GLY A 19 1.61 -5.25 -3.87
N PHE A 20 1.69 -6.58 -4.07
CA PHE A 20 2.97 -7.29 -4.06
C PHE A 20 3.88 -6.88 -5.23
N SER A 21 3.33 -6.73 -6.44
CA SER A 21 4.10 -6.30 -7.60
C SER A 21 4.66 -4.88 -7.41
N SER A 22 3.85 -3.96 -6.89
CA SER A 22 4.28 -2.58 -6.65
C SER A 22 5.33 -2.50 -5.55
N MET A 23 5.15 -3.27 -4.47
CA MET A 23 6.15 -3.35 -3.39
C MET A 23 7.53 -3.79 -3.90
N PHE A 24 7.58 -4.76 -4.83
CA PHE A 24 8.84 -5.22 -5.41
C PHE A 24 9.49 -4.14 -6.29
N CYS A 25 8.72 -3.53 -7.19
CA CYS A 25 9.22 -2.45 -8.07
C CYS A 25 9.73 -1.25 -7.28
N SER A 26 8.97 -0.79 -6.28
CA SER A 26 9.36 0.35 -5.44
C SER A 26 10.55 0.02 -4.54
N GLY A 27 10.67 -1.22 -4.07
CA GLY A 27 11.86 -1.72 -3.37
C GLY A 27 13.13 -1.66 -4.23
N LEU A 28 13.03 -2.01 -5.52
CA LEU A 28 14.17 -1.91 -6.45
C LEU A 28 14.63 -0.46 -6.67
N ILE A 29 13.70 0.51 -6.73
CA ILE A 29 14.03 1.93 -6.86
C ILE A 29 14.78 2.41 -5.62
N ILE A 30 14.29 2.06 -4.42
CA ILE A 30 14.96 2.40 -3.16
C ILE A 30 16.37 1.79 -3.14
N PHE A 31 16.51 0.51 -3.51
CA PHE A 31 17.80 -0.16 -3.56
C PHE A 31 18.78 0.50 -4.54
N ASP A 32 18.33 0.89 -5.73
CA ASP A 32 19.15 1.60 -6.72
C ASP A 32 19.62 2.98 -6.23
N ILE A 33 18.76 3.71 -5.51
CA ILE A 33 19.13 5.00 -4.90
C ILE A 33 20.14 4.81 -3.76
N TYR A 34 19.95 3.81 -2.90
CA TYR A 34 20.89 3.52 -1.81
C TYR A 34 22.24 3.02 -2.32
N ARG A 35 22.27 2.27 -3.43
CA ARG A 35 23.49 1.75 -4.03
C ARG A 35 24.41 2.84 -4.56
N ASP A 36 23.87 3.91 -5.14
CA ASP A 36 24.67 5.08 -5.57
C ASP A 36 24.38 6.31 -4.69
N LYS A 37 25.18 6.49 -3.63
CA LYS A 37 25.05 7.63 -2.70
C LYS A 37 25.21 9.01 -3.37
N ARG A 38 25.73 9.09 -4.60
CA ARG A 38 25.78 10.36 -5.36
C ARG A 38 24.38 10.77 -5.82
N LYS A 39 23.49 9.80 -6.07
CA LYS A 39 22.07 10.05 -6.39
C LYS A 39 21.37 10.75 -5.22
N LEU A 40 21.64 10.34 -3.97
CA LEU A 40 21.10 10.98 -2.76
C LEU A 40 21.48 12.47 -2.58
N LYS A 41 22.47 13.00 -3.30
CA LYS A 41 22.78 14.43 -3.27
C LYS A 41 21.88 15.26 -4.18
N LYS A 42 21.21 14.65 -5.15
CA LYS A 42 20.30 15.32 -6.08
C LYS A 42 18.90 15.39 -5.48
N LEU A 43 18.29 16.57 -5.48
CA LEU A 43 16.93 16.80 -4.98
C LEU A 43 15.92 15.80 -5.58
N TYR A 44 16.00 15.59 -6.90
CA TYR A 44 15.15 14.65 -7.63
C TYR A 44 15.12 13.25 -7.01
N HIS A 45 16.28 12.67 -6.67
CA HIS A 45 16.33 11.32 -6.10
C HIS A 45 15.88 11.28 -4.64
N ARG A 46 15.98 12.40 -3.89
CA ARG A 46 15.44 12.48 -2.53
C ARG A 46 13.92 12.49 -2.53
N LEU A 47 13.32 13.25 -3.46
CA LEU A 47 11.86 13.25 -3.67
C LEU A 47 11.39 11.88 -4.16
N LEU A 48 12.12 11.28 -5.12
CA LEU A 48 11.83 9.92 -5.60
C LEU A 48 11.92 8.88 -4.47
N LEU A 49 12.90 8.99 -3.58
CA LEU A 49 13.02 8.10 -2.41
C LEU A 49 11.83 8.26 -1.46
N ALA A 50 11.43 9.50 -1.15
CA ALA A 50 10.26 9.76 -0.31
C ALA A 50 8.98 9.16 -0.93
N LEU A 51 8.78 9.38 -2.23
CA LEU A 51 7.65 8.87 -3.01
C LEU A 51 7.64 7.33 -3.07
N SER A 52 8.78 6.68 -3.34
CA SER A 52 8.86 5.22 -3.34
C SER A 52 8.72 4.63 -1.93
N THR A 53 9.14 5.35 -0.89
CA THR A 53 8.95 4.91 0.50
C THR A 53 7.48 4.92 0.89
N THR A 54 6.74 6.00 0.57
CA THR A 54 5.29 6.06 0.80
C THR A 54 4.56 5.03 -0.05
N ASP A 55 5.01 4.77 -1.27
CA ASP A 55 4.45 3.75 -2.15
C ASP A 55 4.62 2.32 -1.59
N VAL A 56 5.77 2.00 -0.98
CA VAL A 56 5.98 0.69 -0.32
C VAL A 56 5.01 0.49 0.83
N PHE A 57 4.82 1.49 1.70
CA PHE A 57 3.86 1.40 2.82
C PHE A 57 2.41 1.27 2.32
N THR A 58 2.08 2.03 1.29
CA THR A 58 0.75 1.99 0.65
C THR A 58 0.51 0.62 0.02
N SER A 59 1.46 0.12 -0.76
CA SER A 59 1.43 -1.19 -1.39
C SER A 59 1.35 -2.34 -0.40
N PHE A 60 2.06 -2.26 0.74
CA PHE A 60 1.94 -3.22 1.84
C PHE A 60 0.53 -3.22 2.44
N THR A 61 -0.04 -2.04 2.63
CA THR A 61 -1.39 -1.86 3.17
C THR A 61 -2.48 -2.36 2.20
N TYR A 62 -2.27 -2.20 0.89
CA TYR A 62 -3.10 -2.81 -0.15
C TYR A 62 -2.89 -4.32 -0.27
N ALA A 63 -1.67 -4.82 -0.12
CA ALA A 63 -1.39 -6.26 -0.13
C ALA A 63 -2.07 -6.99 1.03
N LEU A 64 -2.24 -6.31 2.17
CA LEU A 64 -3.03 -6.79 3.29
C LEU A 64 -4.54 -6.75 3.01
N SER A 65 -5.01 -5.80 2.18
CA SER A 65 -6.41 -5.60 1.75
C SER A 65 -7.46 -5.98 2.82
N THR A 66 -8.02 -7.18 2.73
CA THR A 66 -9.15 -7.65 3.56
C THR A 66 -8.72 -8.37 4.84
N TRP A 67 -7.44 -8.70 4.97
CA TRP A 67 -6.87 -9.39 6.13
C TRP A 67 -7.00 -8.60 7.44
N PRO A 68 -6.77 -7.27 7.51
CA PRO A 68 -6.83 -6.51 8.76
C PRO A 68 -8.25 -6.26 9.28
N ILE A 69 -9.28 -6.65 8.52
CA ILE A 69 -10.67 -6.41 8.84
C ILE A 69 -11.11 -7.37 9.96
N PRO A 70 -11.87 -6.89 10.98
CA PRO A 70 -12.34 -7.73 12.07
C PRO A 70 -13.14 -8.93 11.57
N SER A 71 -12.80 -10.13 12.07
CA SER A 71 -13.41 -11.43 11.71
C SER A 71 -14.93 -11.48 11.89
N ASP A 72 -15.47 -10.62 12.76
CA ASP A 72 -16.89 -10.54 13.07
C ASP A 72 -17.69 -9.73 12.03
N SER A 73 -17.04 -9.25 10.95
CA SER A 73 -17.70 -8.46 9.91
C SER A 73 -18.45 -9.35 8.91
N PRO A 74 -19.79 -9.26 8.83
CA PRO A 74 -20.55 -10.06 7.86
C PRO A 74 -20.24 -9.63 6.41
N ASN A 75 -20.20 -10.60 5.50
CA ASN A 75 -19.99 -10.43 4.04
C ASN A 75 -18.59 -9.99 3.58
N ILE A 76 -17.54 -10.23 4.37
CA ILE A 76 -16.15 -9.92 3.98
C ILE A 76 -15.34 -11.20 3.83
N PHE A 77 -14.84 -11.46 2.62
CA PHE A 77 -13.99 -12.60 2.32
C PHE A 77 -12.59 -12.36 2.91
N ALA A 78 -12.05 -13.33 3.65
CA ALA A 78 -10.72 -13.31 4.29
C ALA A 78 -10.50 -12.27 5.41
N ALA A 79 -11.55 -11.89 6.15
CA ALA A 79 -11.42 -11.10 7.38
C ALA A 79 -10.87 -11.96 8.54
N LEU A 80 -9.61 -11.73 8.91
CA LEU A 80 -8.90 -12.48 9.96
C LEU A 80 -8.29 -11.54 11.02
N GLY A 81 -8.60 -10.25 10.95
CA GLY A 81 -8.01 -9.19 11.77
C GLY A 81 -8.87 -8.80 12.97
N THR A 82 -8.56 -7.63 13.53
CA THR A 82 -9.26 -6.99 14.65
C THR A 82 -9.58 -5.53 14.31
N GLN A 83 -10.44 -4.88 15.10
CA GLN A 83 -10.71 -3.44 14.93
C GLN A 83 -9.43 -2.59 14.98
N ALA A 84 -8.44 -2.98 15.80
CA ALA A 84 -7.16 -2.29 15.92
C ALA A 84 -6.34 -2.35 14.61
N THR A 85 -6.29 -3.51 13.95
CA THR A 85 -5.59 -3.66 12.67
C THR A 85 -6.29 -2.90 11.54
N CYS A 86 -7.63 -2.83 11.57
CA CYS A 86 -8.41 -2.02 10.64
C CYS A 86 -8.13 -0.51 10.82
N THR A 87 -8.05 -0.02 12.06
CA THR A 87 -7.70 1.38 12.32
C THR A 87 -6.26 1.70 11.90
N ALA A 88 -5.32 0.79 12.15
CA ALA A 88 -3.94 0.95 11.70
C ALA A 88 -3.84 1.00 10.17
N GLN A 89 -4.55 0.11 9.47
CA GLN A 89 -4.65 0.13 8.00
C GLN A 89 -5.19 1.47 7.49
N GLY A 90 -6.26 1.99 8.09
CA GLY A 90 -6.82 3.30 7.75
C GLY A 90 -5.83 4.45 7.93
N PHE A 91 -5.02 4.43 8.99
CA PHE A 91 -3.97 5.41 9.21
C PHE A 91 -2.91 5.40 8.10
N PHE A 92 -2.41 4.21 7.71
CA PHE A 92 -1.40 4.09 6.66
C PHE A 92 -1.94 4.50 5.28
N ILE A 93 -3.20 4.20 4.98
CA ILE A 93 -3.86 4.68 3.75
C ILE A 93 -3.93 6.21 3.76
N GLN A 94 -4.28 6.84 4.87
CA GLN A 94 -4.32 8.30 4.94
C GLN A 94 -2.93 8.93 4.84
N ALA A 95 -1.90 8.28 5.37
CA ALA A 95 -0.51 8.71 5.22
C ALA A 95 -0.05 8.71 3.75
N SER A 96 -0.63 7.85 2.89
CA SER A 96 -0.33 7.82 1.45
C SER A 96 -0.64 9.12 0.72
N ILE A 97 -1.53 9.97 1.27
CA ILE A 97 -1.88 11.29 0.72
C ILE A 97 -0.69 12.26 0.74
N ALA A 98 0.38 11.95 1.48
CA ALA A 98 1.65 12.69 1.37
C ALA A 98 2.30 12.56 -0.02
N THR A 99 2.02 11.50 -0.78
CA THR A 99 2.62 11.23 -2.10
C THR A 99 2.40 12.35 -3.13
N PRO A 100 1.17 12.84 -3.37
CA PRO A 100 0.94 13.98 -4.29
C PRO A 100 1.60 15.29 -3.83
N MET A 101 1.92 15.45 -2.55
CA MET A 101 2.62 16.65 -2.06
C MET A 101 4.06 16.75 -2.59
N TYR A 102 4.65 15.63 -3.02
CA TYR A 102 5.98 15.60 -3.63
C TYR A 102 5.96 15.78 -5.16
N ASN A 103 4.78 15.91 -5.77
CA ASN A 103 4.59 16.03 -7.22
C ASN A 103 4.03 17.42 -7.63
N ALA A 104 4.21 18.43 -6.78
CA ALA A 104 3.79 19.81 -7.00
C ALA A 104 4.86 20.65 -7.72
#